data_AF-A0A2C9UQ94-F1
#
_entry.id   AF-A0A2C9UQ94-F1
#
_cell.length_a   1.000
_cell.length_b   1.000
_cell.length_c   1.000
_cell.angle_alpha   90.00
_cell.angle_beta   90.00
_cell.angle_gamma   90.00
#
_symmetry.space_group_name_H-M   'P 1'
#
loop_
_entity.id
_entity.type
_entity.pdbx_description
1 polymer ?
#
loop_
_entity_poly.entity_id
_entity_poly.type
_entity_poly.pdbx_seq_one_letter_code
_entity_poly.pdbx_strand_id
1 'polypeptide(L)'
;MENICLLRPSEENDAAASRLEEEGPGFSKKEDAIDDATLVHSNHHEVHYYDFHIVYSASYRVPVLYFRGYDSEGLPLQLNEIEKDLPACSAKVLLESKWTFITQEEHPYLNRPWYKLHPCGTSEWMKLLFLDEAALAENRVAIELYLVSWFSVVGQVIGLRVPIEMVNGRIN
;
A
#
# COMPACT_ATOMS: atom_id res chain seq x y z
N MET A 1 10.92 -15.27 -3.64
CA MET A 1 9.77 -14.47 -3.17
C MET A 1 9.85 -13.18 -3.94
N GLU A 2 8.81 -12.85 -4.69
CA GLU A 2 8.77 -11.69 -5.57
C GLU A 2 8.26 -10.49 -4.75
N ASN A 3 9.09 -9.47 -4.57
CA ASN A 3 8.75 -8.30 -3.77
C ASN A 3 7.97 -7.31 -4.64
N ILE A 4 6.89 -6.73 -4.12
CA ILE A 4 6.11 -5.72 -4.85
C ILE A 4 6.74 -4.35 -4.59
N CYS A 5 7.06 -3.63 -5.66
CA CYS A 5 7.66 -2.31 -5.62
C CYS A 5 6.58 -1.24 -5.79
N LEU A 6 6.42 -0.35 -4.81
CA LEU A 6 5.56 0.83 -4.92
C LEU A 6 6.46 2.08 -5.06
N LEU A 7 6.23 2.84 -6.12
CA LEU A 7 6.91 4.12 -6.37
C LEU A 7 6.02 5.26 -5.87
N ARG A 8 6.55 6.12 -4.99
CA ARG A 8 5.86 7.35 -4.59
C ARG A 8 5.71 8.29 -5.79
N PRO A 9 4.52 8.83 -6.09
CA PRO A 9 4.39 9.91 -7.07
C PRO A 9 5.01 11.20 -6.52
N SER A 10 5.78 11.93 -7.33
CA SER A 10 6.33 13.23 -6.98
C SER A 10 5.22 14.28 -6.84
N GLU A 11 5.13 14.95 -5.68
CA GLU A 11 4.32 16.15 -5.52
C GLU A 11 5.00 17.33 -6.25
N GLU A 12 4.47 17.76 -7.40
CA GLU A 12 4.87 18.99 -8.07
C GLU A 12 4.42 20.20 -7.22
N ASN A 13 5.38 20.85 -6.56
CA ASN A 13 5.16 22.06 -5.79
C ASN A 13 5.28 23.29 -6.72
N ASP A 14 4.14 23.80 -7.16
CA ASP A 14 4.04 24.99 -8.02
C ASP A 14 4.16 26.26 -7.15
N ALA A 15 5.39 26.76 -7.01
CA ALA A 15 5.69 27.99 -6.28
C ALA A 15 5.43 29.22 -7.16
N ALA A 16 4.28 29.88 -6.98
CA ALA A 16 3.99 31.18 -7.58
C ALA A 16 4.49 32.32 -6.69
N ALA A 17 5.49 33.04 -7.20
CA ALA A 17 6.17 34.19 -6.61
C ALA A 17 5.30 35.46 -6.52
N SER A 18 5.55 36.30 -5.51
CA SER A 18 5.26 37.73 -5.57
C SER A 18 6.43 38.56 -5.04
N ARG A 19 6.64 39.69 -5.72
CA ARG A 19 7.87 40.49 -5.85
C ARG A 19 7.91 41.64 -4.85
N LEU A 20 9.11 42.10 -4.49
CA LEU A 20 9.38 43.50 -4.12
C LEU A 20 10.82 43.85 -4.53
N GLU A 21 10.94 44.91 -5.32
CA GLU A 21 12.16 45.54 -5.86
C GLU A 21 12.70 46.57 -4.84
N GLU A 22 14.02 46.78 -4.80
CA GLU A 22 14.67 48.08 -4.47
C GLU A 22 16.15 48.03 -4.95
N GLU A 23 16.66 49.13 -5.48
CA GLU A 23 17.87 49.24 -6.32
C GLU A 23 19.17 49.78 -5.65
N GLY A 24 20.33 49.28 -6.12
CA GLY A 24 21.61 50.01 -6.36
C GLY A 24 22.64 50.21 -5.22
N PRO A 25 23.92 50.60 -5.49
CA PRO A 25 24.76 50.45 -6.69
C PRO A 25 26.22 49.93 -6.45
N GLY A 26 26.79 49.28 -7.48
CA GLY A 26 28.19 49.16 -7.94
C GLY A 26 29.43 49.08 -7.01
N PHE A 27 30.21 47.98 -7.11
CA PHE A 27 31.70 47.98 -7.15
C PHE A 27 32.27 46.68 -7.78
N SER A 28 33.47 46.76 -8.36
CA SER A 28 34.02 45.87 -9.41
C SER A 28 34.87 44.68 -8.92
N LYS A 29 34.69 43.53 -9.60
CA LYS A 29 35.59 42.38 -9.88
C LYS A 29 36.37 41.69 -8.74
N LYS A 30 36.08 40.39 -8.57
CA LYS A 30 37.04 39.27 -8.66
C LYS A 30 36.29 37.98 -9.02
N GLU A 31 36.67 37.40 -10.15
CA GLU A 31 36.28 36.06 -10.58
C GLU A 31 37.13 35.07 -9.79
N ASP A 32 36.54 34.41 -8.81
CA ASP A 32 37.03 33.14 -8.30
C ASP A 32 36.06 32.08 -8.81
N ALA A 33 36.58 31.16 -9.61
CA ALA A 33 35.83 30.05 -10.16
C ALA A 33 35.25 29.23 -9.01
N ILE A 34 33.96 29.41 -8.76
CA ILE A 34 33.19 28.53 -7.90
C ILE A 34 33.18 27.18 -8.60
N ASP A 35 33.90 26.23 -8.00
CA ASP A 35 33.77 24.80 -8.28
C ASP A 35 32.29 24.44 -8.15
N ASP A 36 31.60 24.47 -9.28
CA ASP A 36 30.24 23.97 -9.46
C ASP A 36 30.32 22.45 -9.38
N ALA A 37 30.68 21.98 -8.17
CA ALA A 37 30.63 20.60 -7.76
C ALA A 37 29.21 20.15 -8.09
N THR A 38 29.12 19.31 -9.10
CA THR A 38 27.90 18.86 -9.72
C THR A 38 26.95 18.36 -8.63
N LEU A 39 26.00 19.21 -8.23
CA LEU A 39 24.85 18.81 -7.42
C LEU A 39 24.02 17.93 -8.34
N VAL A 40 24.40 16.66 -8.41
CA VAL A 40 23.56 15.62 -8.98
C VAL A 40 22.32 15.65 -8.09
N HIS A 41 21.29 16.34 -8.53
CA HIS A 41 19.93 16.11 -8.07
C HIS A 41 19.59 14.71 -8.57
N SER A 42 20.14 13.72 -7.88
CA SER A 42 19.61 12.37 -7.89
C SER A 42 18.19 12.55 -7.40
N ASN A 43 17.27 12.56 -8.36
CA ASN A 43 15.85 12.44 -8.15
C ASN A 43 15.65 11.05 -7.52
N HIS A 44 16.03 10.91 -6.25
CA HIS A 44 15.88 9.72 -5.45
C HIS A 44 14.38 9.60 -5.23
N HIS A 45 13.71 9.00 -6.20
CA HIS A 45 12.40 8.43 -5.96
C HIS A 45 12.59 7.46 -4.80
N GLU A 46 11.98 7.79 -3.68
CA GLU A 46 11.95 6.92 -2.51
C GLU A 46 11.16 5.67 -2.91
N VAL A 47 11.87 4.56 -3.07
CA VAL A 47 11.31 3.28 -3.51
C VAL A 47 11.03 2.44 -2.28
N HIS A 48 9.78 1.99 -2.15
CA HIS A 48 9.37 1.11 -1.06
C HIS A 48 9.04 -0.30 -1.58
N TYR A 49 9.52 -1.30 -0.85
CA TYR A 49 9.32 -2.72 -1.12
C TYR A 49 8.35 -3.31 -0.13
N TYR A 50 7.42 -4.13 -0.60
CA TYR A 50 6.41 -4.73 0.25
C TYR A 50 6.35 -6.24 0.12
N ASP A 51 6.32 -6.90 1.28
CA ASP A 51 5.98 -8.32 1.44
C ASP A 51 4.53 -8.44 1.89
N PHE A 52 3.78 -9.35 1.27
CA PHE A 52 2.40 -9.67 1.64
C PHE A 52 2.24 -11.17 1.88
N HIS A 53 1.72 -11.55 3.04
CA HIS A 53 1.41 -12.93 3.38
C HIS A 53 -0.07 -13.09 3.71
N ILE A 54 -0.71 -14.08 3.10
CA ILE A 54 -2.08 -14.47 3.43
C ILE A 54 -2.01 -15.72 4.30
N VAL A 55 -2.52 -15.62 5.53
CA VAL A 55 -2.51 -16.71 6.52
C VAL A 55 -3.93 -17.00 6.95
N TYR A 56 -4.29 -18.28 7.03
CA TYR A 56 -5.59 -18.67 7.55
C TYR A 56 -5.64 -18.56 9.08
N SER A 57 -6.58 -17.78 9.61
CA SER A 57 -6.84 -17.71 11.04
C SER A 57 -7.83 -18.79 11.45
N ALA A 58 -7.38 -19.76 12.24
CA ALA A 58 -8.26 -20.82 12.76
C ALA A 58 -9.36 -20.28 13.68
N SER A 59 -9.05 -19.26 14.50
CA SER A 59 -9.99 -18.67 15.46
C SER A 59 -11.13 -17.91 14.77
N TYR A 60 -10.82 -17.15 13.72
CA TYR A 60 -11.82 -16.38 12.97
C TYR A 60 -12.37 -17.13 11.74
N ARG A 61 -11.72 -18.23 11.35
CA ARG A 61 -12.05 -19.06 10.19
C ARG A 61 -12.05 -18.30 8.85
N VAL A 62 -11.15 -17.33 8.72
CA VAL A 62 -11.02 -16.47 7.53
C VAL A 62 -9.54 -16.31 7.17
N PRO A 63 -9.21 -16.00 5.89
CA PRO A 63 -7.89 -15.53 5.52
C PRO A 63 -7.59 -14.17 6.18
N VAL A 64 -6.33 -13.98 6.55
CA VAL A 64 -5.80 -12.78 7.19
C VAL A 64 -4.60 -12.31 6.41
N LEU A 65 -4.59 -11.04 6.08
CA LEU A 65 -3.46 -10.42 5.41
C LEU A 65 -2.47 -9.86 6.43
N TYR A 66 -1.22 -10.27 6.29
CA TYR A 66 -0.06 -9.68 6.92
C TYR A 66 0.77 -8.97 5.86
N PHE A 67 1.33 -7.82 6.21
CA PHE A 67 2.21 -7.07 5.32
C PHE A 67 3.36 -6.40 6.07
N ARG A 68 4.44 -6.14 5.33
CA ARG A 68 5.60 -5.41 5.82
C ARG A 68 6.24 -4.62 4.68
N GLY A 69 6.57 -3.37 4.94
CA GLY A 69 7.26 -2.49 4.00
C GLY A 69 8.73 -2.29 4.38
N TYR A 70 9.57 -1.99 3.40
CA TYR A 70 10.98 -1.61 3.58
C TYR A 70 11.36 -0.48 2.64
N ASP A 71 12.29 0.35 3.06
CA ASP A 71 12.92 1.36 2.20
C ASP A 71 13.97 0.74 1.25
N SER A 72 14.61 1.57 0.44
CA SER A 72 15.68 1.16 -0.48
C SER A 72 16.92 0.61 0.23
N GLU A 73 17.11 0.93 1.50
CA GLU A 73 18.20 0.45 2.34
C GLU A 73 17.84 -0.84 3.10
N GLY A 74 16.60 -1.32 2.95
CA GLY A 74 16.08 -2.52 3.60
C GLY A 74 15.62 -2.32 5.04
N LEU A 75 15.50 -1.08 5.51
CA LEU A 75 14.98 -0.78 6.84
C LEU A 75 13.45 -0.92 6.86
N PRO A 76 12.86 -1.53 7.90
CA PRO A 76 11.40 -1.65 7.99
C PRO A 76 10.71 -0.30 8.09
N LEU A 77 9.66 -0.11 7.28
CA LEU A 77 8.82 1.09 7.31
C LEU A 77 7.91 1.10 8.53
N GLN A 78 7.66 2.29 9.06
CA GLN A 78 6.63 2.54 10.06
C GLN A 78 5.25 2.70 9.42
N LEU A 79 4.20 2.55 10.23
CA LEU A 79 2.81 2.59 9.76
C LEU A 79 2.47 3.90 9.04
N ASN A 80 2.94 5.03 9.56
CA ASN A 80 2.72 6.35 8.96
C ASN A 80 3.38 6.51 7.58
N GLU A 81 4.46 5.77 7.30
CA GLU A 81 5.12 5.76 5.99
C GLU A 81 4.35 4.88 5.03
N ILE A 82 3.86 3.73 5.50
CA ILE A 82 3.03 2.83 4.72
C ILE A 82 1.69 3.48 4.36
N GLU A 83 1.05 4.18 5.30
CA GLU A 83 -0.21 4.89 5.08
C GLU A 83 -0.13 5.94 3.96
N LYS A 84 1.06 6.54 3.74
CA LYS A 84 1.30 7.47 2.63
C LYS A 84 1.36 6.77 1.28
N ASP A 85 1.77 5.51 1.26
CA ASP A 85 1.86 4.72 0.03
C ASP A 85 0.53 4.02 -0.31
N LEU A 86 -0.38 3.91 0.68
CA LEU A 86 -1.71 3.37 0.45
C LEU A 86 -2.52 4.30 -0.46
N PRO A 87 -3.41 3.74 -1.32
CA PRO A 87 -4.32 4.55 -2.12
C PRO A 87 -5.09 5.55 -1.25
N ALA A 88 -5.36 6.76 -1.76
CA ALA A 88 -6.03 7.83 -1.00
C ALA A 88 -7.41 7.40 -0.43
N CYS A 89 -8.09 6.47 -1.10
CA CYS A 89 -9.35 5.91 -0.62
C CYS A 89 -9.19 4.91 0.53
N SER A 90 -7.99 4.34 0.74
CA SER A 90 -7.73 3.28 1.73
C SER A 90 -7.96 3.76 3.15
N ALA A 91 -7.51 4.97 3.50
CA ALA A 91 -7.75 5.54 4.82
C ALA A 91 -9.25 5.71 5.10
N LYS A 92 -10.00 6.20 4.11
CA LYS A 92 -11.46 6.31 4.19
C LYS A 92 -12.13 4.95 4.32
N VAL A 93 -11.71 3.98 3.49
CA VAL A 93 -12.24 2.62 3.54
C VAL A 93 -11.94 2.01 4.91
N LEU A 94 -10.71 2.06 5.43
CA LEU A 94 -10.36 1.53 6.75
C LEU A 94 -11.12 2.22 7.89
N LEU A 95 -11.34 3.54 7.81
CA LEU A 95 -12.06 4.29 8.83
C LEU A 95 -13.57 4.01 8.82
N GLU A 96 -14.18 3.90 7.63
CA GLU A 96 -15.61 3.61 7.46
C GLU A 96 -15.92 2.12 7.62
N SER A 97 -14.94 1.26 7.31
CA SER A 97 -15.05 -0.18 7.36
C SER A 97 -14.95 -0.69 8.79
N LYS A 98 -16.11 -0.91 9.42
CA LYS A 98 -16.19 -1.62 10.71
C LYS A 98 -15.73 -3.08 10.66
N TRP A 99 -15.34 -3.59 9.48
CA TRP A 99 -14.97 -5.00 9.29
C TRP A 99 -13.49 -5.29 9.56
N THR A 100 -12.60 -4.29 9.52
CA THR A 100 -11.15 -4.46 9.75
C THR A 100 -10.46 -3.16 10.19
N PHE A 101 -9.24 -3.27 10.69
CA PHE A 101 -8.31 -2.17 10.95
C PHE A 101 -6.87 -2.70 10.88
N ILE A 102 -5.88 -1.81 10.69
CA ILE A 102 -4.46 -2.19 10.73
C ILE A 102 -4.01 -2.29 12.18
N THR A 103 -3.38 -3.41 12.54
CA THR A 103 -2.71 -3.63 13.82
C THR A 103 -1.32 -4.20 13.60
N GLN A 104 -0.45 -4.13 14.62
CA GLN A 104 0.87 -4.75 14.59
C GLN A 104 0.88 -5.98 15.50
N GLU A 105 1.24 -7.13 14.94
CA GLU A 105 1.30 -8.41 15.66
C GLU A 105 2.53 -9.21 15.21
N GLU A 106 2.91 -10.22 15.99
CA GLU A 106 3.94 -11.17 15.59
C GLU A 106 3.42 -12.09 14.48
N HIS A 107 4.19 -12.26 13.41
CA HIS A 107 3.80 -13.15 12.33
C HIS A 107 3.85 -14.61 12.78
N PRO A 108 2.77 -15.40 12.57
CA PRO A 108 2.59 -16.72 13.19
C PRO A 108 3.67 -17.76 12.85
N TYR A 109 4.39 -17.55 11.75
CA TYR A 109 5.45 -18.46 11.28
C TYR A 109 6.86 -17.85 11.26
N LEU A 110 7.00 -16.54 11.52
CA LEU A 110 8.28 -15.82 11.28
C LEU A 110 8.82 -15.12 12.53
N ASN A 111 8.13 -15.21 13.66
CA ASN A 111 8.55 -14.72 14.98
C ASN A 111 9.14 -13.29 14.96
N ARG A 112 8.48 -12.40 14.21
CA ARG A 112 8.87 -11.00 14.03
C ARG A 112 7.63 -10.13 13.80
N PRO A 113 7.68 -8.82 14.10
CA PRO A 113 6.51 -7.96 13.97
C PRO A 113 6.16 -7.69 12.51
N TRP A 114 4.87 -7.79 12.21
CA TRP A 114 4.24 -7.49 10.93
C TRP A 114 2.97 -6.66 11.16
N TYR A 115 2.60 -5.87 10.16
CA TYR A 115 1.27 -5.27 10.14
C TYR A 115 0.25 -6.30 9.66
N LYS A 116 -0.95 -6.23 10.20
CA LYS A 116 -2.03 -7.19 10.01
C LYS A 116 -3.34 -6.44 9.84
N LEU A 117 -4.13 -6.82 8.84
CA LEU A 117 -5.53 -6.44 8.78
C LEU A 117 -6.32 -7.34 9.74
N HIS A 118 -6.84 -6.74 10.81
CA HIS A 118 -7.51 -7.49 11.86
C HIS A 118 -8.81 -8.15 11.35
N PRO A 119 -8.99 -9.47 11.51
CA PRO A 119 -10.07 -10.20 10.85
C PRO A 119 -11.45 -10.09 11.51
N CYS A 120 -11.63 -9.22 12.51
CA CYS A 120 -12.78 -9.25 13.43
C CYS A 120 -14.15 -9.20 12.77
N GLY A 121 -14.33 -8.46 11.67
CA GLY A 121 -15.59 -8.40 10.94
C GLY A 121 -15.50 -8.99 9.53
N THR A 122 -14.39 -9.64 9.18
CA THR A 122 -14.22 -10.24 7.85
C THR A 122 -15.25 -11.33 7.59
N SER A 123 -15.58 -12.14 8.61
CA SER A 123 -16.51 -13.27 8.44
C SER A 123 -17.94 -12.79 8.15
N GLU A 124 -18.39 -11.79 8.90
CA GLU A 124 -19.71 -11.16 8.79
C GLU A 124 -19.84 -10.45 7.45
N TRP A 125 -18.80 -9.72 7.07
CA TRP A 125 -18.78 -9.00 5.81
C TRP A 125 -18.78 -9.93 4.60
N MET A 126 -17.99 -11.02 4.64
CA MET A 126 -18.01 -12.03 3.57
C MET A 126 -19.39 -12.69 3.45
N LYS A 127 -20.06 -13.01 4.56
CA LYS A 127 -21.43 -13.57 4.50
C LYS A 127 -22.38 -12.65 3.73
N LEU A 128 -22.27 -11.32 3.90
CA LEU A 128 -23.11 -10.36 3.19
C LEU A 128 -22.91 -10.40 1.67
N LEU A 129 -21.69 -10.66 1.19
CA LEU A 129 -21.41 -10.79 -0.24
C LEU A 129 -22.00 -12.07 -0.86
N PHE A 130 -22.12 -13.13 -0.08
CA PHE A 130 -22.55 -14.46 -0.55
C PHE A 130 -23.99 -14.81 -0.18
N LEU A 131 -24.80 -13.84 0.25
CA LEU A 131 -26.19 -14.05 0.68
C LEU A 131 -27.08 -14.75 -0.36
N ASP A 132 -26.73 -14.71 -1.66
CA ASP A 132 -27.57 -15.21 -2.75
C ASP A 132 -26.94 -16.36 -3.59
N GLU A 133 -25.61 -16.48 -3.65
CA GLU A 133 -24.92 -17.39 -4.59
C GLU A 133 -24.52 -18.76 -4.00
N ALA A 134 -24.63 -18.95 -2.68
CA ALA A 134 -24.10 -20.13 -1.98
C ALA A 134 -24.90 -21.43 -2.21
N ALA A 135 -26.04 -21.38 -2.91
CA ALA A 135 -26.93 -22.53 -3.06
C ALA A 135 -26.52 -23.53 -4.16
N LEU A 136 -25.57 -23.21 -5.05
CA LEU A 136 -25.36 -23.99 -6.29
C LEU A 136 -23.91 -24.31 -6.70
N ALA A 137 -22.89 -23.90 -5.95
CA ALA A 137 -21.50 -24.10 -6.36
C ALA A 137 -20.88 -25.39 -5.77
N GLU A 138 -20.16 -26.15 -6.60
CA GLU A 138 -19.23 -27.19 -6.14
C GLU A 138 -18.23 -26.60 -5.13
N ASN A 139 -17.82 -27.38 -4.12
CA ASN A 139 -17.01 -26.90 -3.00
C ASN A 139 -15.72 -26.19 -3.43
N ARG A 140 -15.09 -26.60 -4.55
CA ARG A 140 -13.91 -25.93 -5.10
C ARG A 140 -14.21 -24.54 -5.65
N VAL A 141 -15.26 -24.41 -6.46
CA VAL A 141 -15.71 -23.14 -7.03
C VAL A 141 -16.10 -22.18 -5.90
N ALA A 142 -16.77 -22.67 -4.86
CA ALA A 142 -17.13 -21.86 -3.70
C ALA A 142 -15.91 -21.26 -2.97
N ILE A 143 -14.82 -22.02 -2.82
CA ILE A 143 -13.58 -21.55 -2.18
C ILE A 143 -12.88 -20.51 -3.06
N GLU A 144 -12.79 -20.75 -4.37
CA GLU A 144 -12.18 -19.79 -5.30
C GLU A 144 -12.93 -18.47 -5.30
N LEU A 145 -14.27 -18.52 -5.36
CA LEU A 145 -15.10 -17.33 -5.28
C LEU A 145 -14.92 -16.60 -3.96
N TYR A 146 -14.86 -17.33 -2.84
CA TYR A 146 -14.59 -16.73 -1.54
C TYR A 146 -13.26 -15.97 -1.54
N LEU A 147 -12.17 -16.60 -2.01
CA LEU A 147 -10.84 -15.99 -2.02
C LEU A 147 -10.77 -14.79 -2.97
N VAL A 148 -11.37 -14.90 -4.16
CA VAL A 148 -11.41 -13.79 -5.13
C VAL A 148 -12.22 -12.62 -4.59
N SER A 149 -13.40 -12.87 -4.02
CA SER A 149 -14.23 -11.83 -3.41
C SER A 149 -13.51 -11.16 -2.23
N TRP A 150 -12.88 -11.94 -1.36
CA TRP A 150 -12.09 -11.41 -0.25
C TRP A 150 -10.93 -10.54 -0.73
N PHE A 151 -10.15 -11.05 -1.69
CA PHE A 151 -8.98 -10.35 -2.23
C PHE A 151 -9.38 -9.09 -3.01
N SER A 152 -10.54 -9.08 -3.67
CA SER A 152 -11.05 -7.91 -4.39
C SER A 152 -11.21 -6.68 -3.50
N VAL A 153 -11.50 -6.87 -2.22
CA VAL A 153 -11.68 -5.79 -1.26
C VAL A 153 -10.44 -5.54 -0.43
N VAL A 154 -9.80 -6.59 0.07
CA VAL A 154 -8.53 -6.45 0.79
C VAL A 154 -7.46 -5.81 -0.09
N GLY A 155 -7.35 -6.22 -1.36
CA GLY A 155 -6.37 -5.68 -2.29
C GLY A 155 -6.52 -4.18 -2.51
N GLN A 156 -7.76 -3.68 -2.62
CA GLN A 156 -8.02 -2.23 -2.75
C GLN A 156 -7.53 -1.43 -1.55
N VAL A 157 -7.69 -1.98 -0.33
CA VAL A 157 -7.26 -1.33 0.92
C VAL A 157 -5.75 -1.18 1.00
N ILE A 158 -4.99 -2.12 0.43
CA ILE A 158 -3.52 -2.12 0.50
C ILE A 158 -2.84 -1.77 -0.81
N GLY A 159 -3.59 -1.23 -1.78
CA GLY A 159 -3.05 -0.82 -3.09
C GLY A 159 -2.62 -1.97 -4.00
N LEU A 160 -2.98 -3.22 -3.68
CA LEU A 160 -2.79 -4.35 -4.58
C LEU A 160 -3.89 -4.35 -5.64
N ARG A 161 -3.47 -4.14 -6.89
CA ARG A 161 -4.36 -4.35 -8.03
C ARG A 161 -4.54 -5.83 -8.24
N VAL A 162 -5.78 -6.31 -8.19
CA VAL A 162 -6.12 -7.67 -8.60
C VAL A 162 -6.08 -7.71 -10.14
N PRO A 163 -5.23 -8.57 -10.76
CA PRO A 163 -5.25 -8.73 -12.21
C PRO A 163 -6.63 -9.20 -12.68
N ILE A 164 -7.16 -8.57 -13.73
CA ILE A 164 -8.50 -8.86 -14.27
C ILE A 164 -8.64 -10.32 -14.73
N GLU A 165 -7.53 -10.96 -15.06
CA GLU A 165 -7.41 -12.38 -15.43
C GLU A 165 -7.93 -13.31 -14.33
N MET A 166 -7.77 -12.94 -13.05
CA MET A 166 -8.30 -13.71 -11.91
C MET A 166 -9.84 -13.66 -11.81
N VAL A 167 -10.46 -12.66 -12.44
CA VAL A 167 -11.93 -12.49 -12.46
C VAL A 167 -12.54 -13.16 -13.71
N ASN A 168 -11.74 -13.33 -14.77
CA ASN A 168 -12.19 -13.78 -16.09
C ASN A 168 -11.96 -15.27 -16.40
N GLY A 169 -11.53 -16.10 -15.44
CA GLY A 169 -11.51 -17.57 -15.59
C GLY A 169 -12.89 -18.22 -15.88
N ARG A 170 -13.94 -17.41 -16.03
CA ARG A 170 -15.33 -17.75 -16.32
C ARG A 170 -15.69 -17.76 -17.81
N ILE A 171 -14.73 -17.62 -18.73
CA ILE A 171 -15.00 -17.68 -20.18
C ILE A 171 -14.01 -18.63 -20.86
N ASN A 172 -14.17 -19.93 -20.63
CA ASN A 172 -13.86 -21.01 -21.58
C ASN A 172 -14.45 -22.33 -21.09
#